data_AF-A0A939HL87-F1
#
_entry.id   AF-A0A939HL87-F1
#
_cell.length_a   1.000
_cell.length_b   1.000
_cell.length_c   1.000
_cell.angle_alpha   90.00
_cell.angle_beta   90.00
_cell.angle_gamma   90.00
#
_symmetry.space_group_name_H-M   'P 1'
#
loop_
_entity.id
_entity.type
_entity.pdbx_description
1 polymer ?
#
loop_
_entity_poly.entity_id
_entity_poly.type
_entity_poly.pdbx_seq_one_letter_code
_entity_poly.pdbx_strand_id
1 'polypeptide(L)'
;MSNYQMYPSDFEIGKSFWTASDEWRCTDIGRRTITAIHIEPDRDPSWYSGPPYAVAEIVFDEYDLEGCYPTEAARHAGDPD
;
A
#
# COMPACT_ATOMS: atom_id res chain seq x y z
N MET A 1 0.61 -20.11 12.05
CA MET A 1 -0.14 -19.44 10.98
C MET A 1 0.52 -18.11 10.78
N SER A 2 1.30 -17.95 9.71
CA SER A 2 1.89 -16.65 9.37
C SER A 2 0.76 -15.79 8.82
N ASN A 3 0.41 -14.70 9.51
CA ASN A 3 -0.51 -13.72 8.96
C ASN A 3 0.25 -12.97 7.86
N TYR A 4 -0.21 -13.09 6.61
CA TYR A 4 0.38 -12.38 5.47
C TYR A 4 -0.29 -11.01 5.24
N GLN A 5 -1.37 -10.73 5.97
CA GLN A 5 -2.15 -9.50 5.91
C GLN A 5 -1.60 -8.42 6.85
N MET A 6 -1.71 -7.16 6.45
CA MET A 6 -1.31 -5.99 7.25
C MET A 6 -2.47 -5.47 8.11
N TYR A 7 -2.14 -5.01 9.31
CA TYR A 7 -3.01 -4.25 10.19
C TYR A 7 -2.64 -2.76 10.17
N PRO A 8 -3.52 -1.84 10.65
CA PRO A 8 -3.23 -0.41 10.72
C PRO A 8 -1.87 -0.06 11.36
N SER A 9 -1.45 -0.85 12.36
CA SER A 9 -0.17 -0.66 13.06
C SER A 9 1.07 -1.05 12.24
N ASP A 10 0.90 -1.76 11.13
CA ASP A 10 2.00 -2.26 10.31
C ASP A 10 2.40 -1.27 9.20
N PHE A 11 1.59 -0.24 8.99
CA PHE A 11 1.85 0.80 8.00
C PHE A 11 2.85 1.83 8.51
N GLU A 12 3.69 2.31 7.61
CA GLU A 12 4.68 3.34 7.87
C GLU A 12 4.70 4.33 6.68
N ILE A 13 4.70 5.63 6.97
CA ILE A 13 4.78 6.67 5.93
C ILE A 13 6.08 6.50 5.14
N GLY A 14 5.97 6.49 3.81
CA GLY A 14 7.06 6.29 2.87
C GLY A 14 7.35 4.84 2.52
N LYS A 15 6.74 3.88 3.23
CA LYS A 15 6.92 2.44 2.98
C LYS A 15 5.91 1.93 1.95
N SER A 16 6.38 1.04 1.08
CA SER A 16 5.51 0.36 0.12
C SER A 16 4.77 -0.82 0.76
N PHE A 17 3.58 -1.09 0.26
CA PHE A 17 2.76 -2.27 0.52
C PHE A 17 2.10 -2.73 -0.78
N TRP A 18 1.48 -3.89 -0.75
CA TRP A 18 0.83 -4.51 -1.90
C TRP A 18 -0.65 -4.71 -1.64
N THR A 19 -1.45 -4.50 -2.67
CA THR A 19 -2.81 -5.02 -2.76
C THR A 19 -2.79 -6.31 -3.60
N ALA A 20 -3.96 -6.86 -3.95
CA ALA A 20 -4.04 -8.04 -4.81
C ALA A 20 -3.28 -7.86 -6.14
N SER A 21 -3.39 -6.67 -6.76
CA SER A 21 -2.82 -6.38 -8.09
C SER A 21 -1.62 -5.43 -8.07
N ASP A 22 -1.58 -4.49 -7.12
CA ASP A 22 -0.77 -3.28 -7.28
C ASP A 22 0.11 -2.97 -6.07
N GLU A 23 1.26 -2.33 -6.33
CA GLU A 23 2.12 -1.73 -5.31
C GLU A 23 1.66 -0.30 -4.99
N TRP A 24 1.65 0.02 -3.70
CA TRP A 24 1.25 1.32 -3.17
C TRP A 24 2.29 1.80 -2.16
N ARG A 25 2.46 3.12 -2.02
CA ARG A 25 3.28 3.72 -0.97
C ARG A 25 2.41 4.55 -0.04
N CYS A 26 2.45 4.22 1.25
CA CYS A 26 1.73 4.98 2.27
C CYS A 26 2.32 6.40 2.38
N THR A 27 1.46 7.42 2.34
CA THR A 27 1.83 8.83 2.44
C THR A 27 1.30 9.48 3.72
N ASP A 28 0.23 8.95 4.31
CA ASP A 28 -0.31 9.39 5.59
C ASP A 28 -1.01 8.24 6.35
N ILE A 29 -1.05 8.33 7.69
CA ILE A 29 -1.69 7.33 8.55
C ILE A 29 -2.71 8.03 9.46
N GLY A 30 -3.98 7.71 9.24
CA GLY A 30 -5.09 8.09 10.10
C GLY A 30 -5.36 7.06 11.20
N ARG A 31 -6.41 7.31 12.00
CA ARG A 31 -6.79 6.36 13.08
C ARG A 31 -7.40 5.05 12.57
N ARG A 32 -8.05 5.09 11.40
CA ARG A 32 -8.83 3.98 10.82
C ARG A 32 -8.57 3.82 9.33
N THR A 33 -7.71 4.66 8.77
CA THR A 33 -7.49 4.79 7.33
C THR A 33 -6.01 5.07 7.10
N ILE A 34 -5.53 4.76 5.91
CA ILE A 34 -4.27 5.33 5.41
C ILE A 34 -4.55 6.10 4.11
N THR A 35 -3.61 6.96 3.74
CA THR A 35 -3.56 7.52 2.39
C THR A 35 -2.33 6.99 1.68
N ALA A 36 -2.44 6.68 0.39
CA ALA A 36 -1.34 6.12 -0.39
C ALA A 36 -1.35 6.58 -1.85
N ILE A 37 -0.18 6.50 -2.48
CA ILE A 37 0.01 6.69 -3.92
C ILE A 37 0.33 5.37 -4.60
N HIS A 38 -0.21 5.16 -5.80
CA HIS A 38 0.07 3.97 -6.62
C HIS A 38 1.47 4.06 -7.23
N ILE A 39 2.21 2.95 -7.21
CA ILE A 39 3.55 2.83 -7.78
C ILE A 39 3.47 2.03 -9.08
N GLU A 40 3.57 2.74 -10.21
CA GLU A 40 3.68 2.15 -11.53
C GLU A 40 5.17 1.87 -11.86
N PRO A 41 5.52 0.66 -12.35
CA PRO A 41 6.90 0.28 -12.65
C PRO A 41 7.59 1.16 -13.69
N ASP A 42 6.86 1.64 -14.70
CA ASP A 42 7.41 2.34 -15.87
C ASP A 42 7.30 3.88 -15.76
N ARG A 43 6.90 4.41 -14.61
CA ARG A 43 6.72 5.85 -14.40
C ARG A 43 7.99 6.48 -13.80
N ASP A 44 8.28 7.72 -14.23
CA ASP A 44 9.42 8.48 -13.76
C ASP A 44 9.38 8.67 -12.22
N PRO A 45 10.44 8.32 -11.47
CA PRO A 45 10.45 8.42 -10.01
C PRO A 45 10.16 9.82 -9.45
N SER A 46 10.40 10.88 -10.23
CA SER A 46 10.08 12.26 -9.84
C SER A 46 8.59 12.47 -9.59
N TRP A 47 7.70 11.64 -10.17
CA TRP A 47 6.25 11.71 -9.94
C TRP A 47 5.86 11.37 -8.49
N TYR A 48 6.69 10.58 -7.81
CA TYR A 48 6.52 10.18 -6.42
C TYR A 48 7.29 11.10 -5.45
N SER A 49 7.87 12.21 -5.95
CA SER A 49 8.51 13.22 -5.13
C SER A 49 7.47 14.25 -4.71
N GLY A 50 7.16 14.33 -3.42
CA GLY A 50 6.15 15.23 -2.89
C GLY A 50 6.29 15.44 -1.38
N PRO A 51 5.34 16.16 -0.74
CA PRO A 51 4.14 16.76 -1.35
C PRO A 51 4.40 18.08 -2.12
N PRO A 52 3.56 18.42 -3.14
CA PRO A 52 2.51 17.58 -3.72
C PRO A 52 3.11 16.51 -4.64
N TYR A 53 2.55 15.30 -4.60
CA TYR A 53 2.89 14.24 -5.57
C TYR A 53 2.24 14.54 -6.93
N ALA A 54 2.85 14.06 -8.02
CA ALA A 54 2.26 14.20 -9.36
C ALA A 54 1.15 13.17 -9.62
N VAL A 55 1.05 12.14 -8.78
CA VAL A 55 -0.01 11.11 -8.79
C VAL A 55 -1.05 11.38 -7.71
N ALA A 56 -2.25 10.83 -7.91
CA ALA A 56 -3.33 10.96 -6.95
C ALA A 56 -3.05 10.16 -5.68
N GLU A 57 -3.37 10.76 -4.55
CA GLU A 57 -3.47 10.10 -3.25
C GLU A 57 -4.86 9.47 -3.10
N ILE A 58 -4.91 8.21 -2.67
CA ILE A 58 -6.12 7.41 -2.45
C ILE A 58 -6.22 7.04 -0.98
N VAL A 59 -7.43 7.14 -0.42
CA VAL A 59 -7.73 6.73 0.95
C VAL A 59 -8.10 5.26 0.96
N PHE A 60 -7.46 4.50 1.85
CA PHE A 60 -7.78 3.12 2.16
C PHE A 60 -8.47 3.11 3.52
N ASP A 61 -9.69 2.60 3.58
CA ASP A 61 -10.42 2.39 4.83
C ASP A 61 -10.17 1.00 5.42
N GLU A 62 -10.79 0.71 6.56
CA GLU A 62 -10.60 -0.55 7.29
C GLU A 62 -10.87 -1.81 6.45
N TYR A 63 -11.80 -1.74 5.49
CA TYR A 63 -12.10 -2.85 4.59
C TYR A 63 -11.02 -3.01 3.52
N ASP A 64 -10.44 -1.91 3.05
CA ASP A 64 -9.32 -1.96 2.10
C ASP A 64 -8.04 -2.52 2.73
N LEU A 65 -7.80 -2.26 4.02
CA LEU A 65 -6.64 -2.77 4.73
C LEU A 65 -6.62 -4.31 4.79
N GLU A 66 -7.78 -4.95 4.69
CA GLU A 66 -7.84 -6.42 4.71
C GLU A 66 -7.17 -7.07 3.49
N GLY A 67 -7.09 -6.35 2.38
CA GLY A 67 -6.42 -6.78 1.15
C GLY A 67 -4.96 -6.32 1.04
N CYS A 68 -4.36 -5.83 2.12
CA CYS A 68 -3.00 -5.29 2.11
C CYS A 68 -1.95 -6.29 2.60
N TYR A 69 -0.84 -6.38 1.89
CA TYR A 69 0.27 -7.31 2.13
C TYR A 69 1.59 -6.54 2.22
N PRO A 70 2.55 -6.98 3.06
CA PRO A 70 3.81 -6.26 3.24
C PRO A 70 4.75 -6.38 2.03
N THR A 71 4.56 -7.41 1.20
CA THR A 71 5.38 -7.68 0.01
C THR A 71 4.56 -8.37 -1.07
N GLU A 72 5.05 -8.31 -2.32
CA GLU A 72 4.49 -9.09 -3.42
C GLU A 72 4.47 -10.59 -3.11
N ALA A 73 5.53 -11.14 -2.52
CA ALA A 73 5.55 -12.58 -2.20
C ALA A 73 4.47 -12.96 -1.17
N ALA A 74 4.20 -12.08 -0.20
CA ALA A 74 3.15 -12.30 0.78
C ALA A 74 1.74 -12.31 0.16
N ARG A 75 1.50 -11.49 -0.89
CA ARG A 75 0.22 -11.46 -1.60
C ARG A 75 -0.10 -12.81 -2.27
N HIS A 76 0.91 -13.46 -2.85
CA HIS A 76 0.75 -14.77 -3.51
C HIS A 76 0.65 -15.95 -2.53
N ALA A 77 1.14 -15.79 -1.30
CA ALA A 77 1.04 -16.84 -0.29
C ALA A 77 -0.34 -16.93 0.37
N GLY A 78 -1.15 -15.87 0.26
CA GLY A 78 -2.51 -15.77 0.81
C GLY A 78 -3.61 -16.24 -0.12
N ASP A 79 -3.31 -16.47 -1.41
CA ASP A 79 -4.26 -16.87 -2.45
C ASP A 79 -3.90 -18.28 -2.94
N PRO A 80 -4.53 -19.35 -2.42
CA PRO A 80 -4.36 -20.68 -2.98
C PRO A 80 -5.11 -20.70 -4.32
N ASP A 81 -4.36 -20.86 -5.41
CA ASP A 81 -4.85 -21.18 -6.76
C ASP A 81 -6.04 -22.16 -6.76
#